data_AF-A0A7K0UTC3-F1
#
_entry.id   AF-A0A7K0UTC3-F1
#
_cell.length_a   1.000
_cell.length_b   1.000
_cell.length_c   1.000
_cell.angle_alpha   90.00
_cell.angle_beta   90.00
_cell.angle_gamma   90.00
#
_symmetry.space_group_name_H-M   'P 1'
#
loop_
_entity.id
_entity.type
_entity.pdbx_description
1 polymer ?
#
loop_
_entity_poly.entity_id
_entity_poly.type
_entity_poly.pdbx_seq_one_letter_code
_entity_poly.pdbx_strand_id
1 'polypeptide(L)'
;MSETLFEVKSLCRDFKLPRSALSGARPVRHAVADLNLKIEIGDRLGVVGESGSGKTTLAKLLLNLDKPTSGSINFKGQKLSNS
;
A
#
# COMPACT_ATOMS: atom_id res chain seq x y z
N MET A 1 -26.59 0.91 8.49
CA MET A 1 -25.47 0.08 8.01
C MET A 1 -24.34 1.01 7.65
N SER A 2 -23.12 0.73 8.10
CA SER A 2 -21.95 1.54 7.77
C SER A 2 -21.50 1.25 6.33
N GLU A 3 -21.24 2.31 5.58
CA GLU A 3 -20.77 2.22 4.20
C GLU A 3 -19.25 2.03 4.18
N THR A 4 -18.75 1.16 3.31
CA THR A 4 -17.31 0.92 3.20
C THR A 4 -16.65 2.03 2.40
N LEU A 5 -15.73 2.75 3.03
CA LEU A 5 -14.95 3.82 2.39
C LEU A 5 -13.74 3.26 1.66
N PHE A 6 -12.95 2.42 2.32
CA PHE A 6 -11.81 1.72 1.71
C PHE A 6 -11.93 0.22 1.93
N GLU A 7 -11.68 -0.54 0.87
CA GLU A 7 -11.47 -1.99 0.92
C GLU A 7 -10.14 -2.31 0.24
N VAL A 8 -9.18 -2.78 1.03
CA VAL A 8 -7.82 -3.11 0.62
C VAL A 8 -7.63 -4.61 0.73
N LYS A 9 -7.22 -5.26 -0.36
CA LYS A 9 -7.05 -6.72 -0.44
C LYS A 9 -5.64 -7.08 -0.90
N SER A 10 -4.94 -7.87 -0.08
CA SER A 10 -3.58 -8.38 -0.30
C SER A 10 -2.64 -7.35 -0.94
N LEU A 11 -2.65 -6.14 -0.38
CA LEU A 11 -1.93 -5.02 -0.95
C LEU A 11 -0.44 -5.17 -0.70
N CYS A 12 0.35 -5.16 -1.77
CA CYS A 12 1.81 -5.15 -1.69
C CYS A 12 2.39 -3.96 -2.43
N ARG A 13 3.49 -3.42 -1.90
CA ARG A 13 4.31 -2.42 -2.58
C ARG A 13 5.78 -2.66 -2.33
N ASP A 14 6.46 -2.98 -3.42
CA ASP A 14 7.87 -3.34 -3.46
C ASP A 14 8.69 -2.32 -4.22
N PHE A 15 9.85 -1.97 -3.69
CA PHE A 15 10.84 -1.12 -4.35
C PHE A 15 12.12 -1.91 -4.63
N LYS A 16 12.53 -1.94 -5.89
CA LYS A 16 13.84 -2.48 -6.29
C LYS A 16 14.92 -1.47 -5.90
N LEU A 17 15.87 -1.91 -5.10
CA LEU A 17 16.99 -1.09 -4.66
C LEU A 17 18.16 -1.18 -5.66
N PRO A 18 19.11 -0.21 -5.60
CA PRO A 18 20.35 -0.31 -6.37
C PRO A 18 21.09 -1.62 -6.11
N ARG A 19 21.83 -2.10 -7.12
CA ARG A 19 22.67 -3.29 -6.95
C ARG A 19 23.83 -2.97 -6.00
N SER A 20 24.12 -3.88 -5.08
CA SER A 20 25.31 -3.82 -4.23
C SER A 20 26.54 -4.45 -4.89
N ALA A 21 26.37 -5.33 -5.88
CA ALA A 21 27.45 -5.99 -6.62
C ALA A 21 27.07 -6.23 -8.09
N LEU A 22 28.08 -6.31 -8.98
CA LEU A 22 27.87 -6.53 -10.42
C LEU A 22 27.15 -7.87 -10.72
N SER A 23 27.39 -8.90 -9.92
CA SER A 23 26.89 -10.27 -10.12
C SER A 23 25.77 -10.66 -9.13
N GLY A 24 25.01 -9.70 -8.59
CA GLY A 24 23.97 -9.94 -7.59
C GLY A 24 22.54 -9.65 -8.06
N ALA A 25 21.58 -10.39 -7.51
CA ALA A 25 20.16 -10.01 -7.59
C ALA A 25 19.94 -8.62 -6.96
N ARG A 26 19.01 -7.84 -7.51
CA ARG A 26 18.67 -6.53 -6.90
C ARG A 26 17.92 -6.80 -5.59
N PRO A 27 18.36 -6.21 -4.47
CA PRO A 27 17.59 -6.30 -3.24
C PRO A 27 16.23 -5.61 -3.44
N VAL A 28 15.21 -6.18 -2.80
CA VAL A 28 13.84 -5.65 -2.82
C VAL A 28 13.48 -5.21 -1.41
N ARG A 29 12.91 -4.01 -1.30
CA ARG A 29 12.31 -3.53 -0.06
C ARG A 29 10.80 -3.62 -0.16
N HIS A 30 10.22 -4.42 0.73
CA HIS A 30 8.78 -4.53 0.91
C HIS A 30 8.30 -3.38 1.81
N ALA A 31 7.70 -2.35 1.21
CA ALA A 31 7.18 -1.21 1.95
C ALA A 31 5.76 -1.47 2.48
N VAL A 32 4.98 -2.28 1.77
CA VAL A 32 3.71 -2.85 2.25
C VAL A 32 3.71 -4.31 1.83
N ALA A 33 3.43 -5.22 2.77
CA ALA A 33 3.47 -6.66 2.54
C ALA A 33 2.12 -7.29 2.94
N ASP A 34 1.34 -7.72 1.95
CA ASP A 34 0.07 -8.44 2.09
C ASP A 34 -0.92 -7.78 3.08
N LEU A 35 -1.14 -6.47 2.93
CA LEU A 35 -2.05 -5.75 3.80
C LEU A 35 -3.50 -5.97 3.37
N ASN A 36 -4.32 -6.42 4.33
CA ASN A 36 -5.78 -6.46 4.23
C ASN A 36 -6.37 -5.47 5.22
N LEU A 37 -7.19 -4.55 4.74
CA LEU A 37 -7.75 -3.46 5.54
C LEU A 37 -9.12 -3.07 5.02
N LYS A 38 -10.07 -2.87 5.93
CA LYS A 38 -11.38 -2.28 5.63
C LYS A 38 -11.56 -1.06 6.52
N ILE A 39 -11.96 0.07 5.92
CA ILE A 39 -12.26 1.32 6.62
C ILE A 39 -13.68 1.72 6.24
N GLU A 40 -14.52 1.98 7.23
CA GLU A 40 -15.90 2.39 7.04
C GLU A 40 -16.05 3.91 7.20
N ILE A 41 -17.12 4.47 6.66
CA ILE A 41 -17.40 5.90 6.83
C ILE A 41 -17.62 6.20 8.32
N GLY A 42 -16.85 7.15 8.85
CA GLY A 42 -16.86 7.54 10.26
C GLY A 42 -15.69 7.00 11.07
N ASP A 43 -14.94 6.03 10.53
CA ASP A 43 -13.76 5.48 11.19
C ASP A 43 -12.61 6.49 11.22
N ARG A 44 -11.73 6.32 12.23
CA ARG A 44 -10.44 7.01 12.30
C ARG A 44 -9.32 5.98 12.27
N LEU A 45 -8.50 6.01 11.22
CA LEU A 45 -7.32 5.15 11.10
C LEU A 45 -6.06 5.91 11.51
N GLY A 46 -5.39 5.43 12.56
CA GLY A 46 -4.03 5.85 12.90
C GLY A 46 -3.01 4.88 12.34
N VAL A 47 -1.97 5.39 11.64
CA VAL A 47 -0.88 4.57 11.10
C VAL A 47 0.42 4.95 11.82
N VAL A 48 0.96 4.04 12.63
CA VAL A 48 2.15 4.24 13.47
C VAL A 48 3.25 3.22 13.17
N GLY A 49 4.48 3.54 13.59
CA GLY A 49 5.65 2.68 13.39
C GLY A 49 6.94 3.48 13.17
N GLU A 50 8.09 2.80 13.14
CA GLU A 50 9.41 3.41 12.99
C GLU A 50 9.63 4.13 11.65
N SER A 51 10.62 5.01 11.59
CA SER A 51 11.00 5.66 10.32
C SER A 51 11.31 4.62 9.26
N GLY A 52 10.71 4.74 8.08
CA GLY A 52 10.89 3.77 6.99
C GLY A 52 10.03 2.50 7.07
N SER A 53 9.10 2.37 8.01
CA SER A 53 8.22 1.19 8.08
C SER A 53 7.16 1.09 6.95
N GLY A 54 7.07 2.08 6.06
CA GLY A 54 6.14 2.06 4.92
C GLY A 54 4.86 2.90 5.07
N LYS A 55 4.69 3.63 6.17
CA LYS A 55 3.48 4.45 6.44
C LYS A 55 3.15 5.45 5.33
N THR A 56 4.15 6.24 4.90
CA THR A 56 3.98 7.21 3.81
C THR A 56 3.69 6.52 2.48
N THR A 57 4.24 5.33 2.26
CA THR A 57 3.92 4.52 1.09
C THR A 57 2.46 4.07 1.12
N LEU A 58 1.98 3.53 2.25
CA LEU A 58 0.58 3.15 2.42
C LEU A 58 -0.35 4.35 2.19
N ALA A 59 -0.03 5.52 2.75
CA ALA A 59 -0.81 6.74 2.54
C ALA A 59 -0.87 7.13 1.05
N LYS A 60 0.26 7.09 0.33
CA LYS A 60 0.28 7.37 -1.11
C LYS A 60 -0.55 6.38 -1.92
N LEU A 61 -0.52 5.09 -1.58
CA LEU A 61 -1.35 4.07 -2.25
C LEU A 61 -2.84 4.33 -2.03
N LEU A 62 -3.27 4.62 -0.80
CA LEU A 62 -4.68 4.94 -0.49
C LEU A 62 -5.16 6.23 -1.17
N LEU A 63 -4.27 7.21 -1.33
CA LEU A 63 -4.54 8.46 -2.04
C LEU A 63 -4.44 8.32 -3.57
N ASN A 64 -4.23 7.12 -4.09
CA ASN A 64 -4.01 6.84 -5.51
C ASN A 64 -2.81 7.60 -6.12
N LEU A 65 -1.84 8.00 -5.31
CA LEU A 65 -0.62 8.74 -5.72
C LEU A 65 0.57 7.81 -6.04
N ASP A 66 0.44 6.52 -5.76
CA ASP A 66 1.39 5.47 -6.13
C ASP A 66 0.60 4.21 -6.53
N LYS A 67 1.25 3.29 -7.24
CA LYS A 67 0.65 2.06 -7.72
C LYS A 67 1.11 0.86 -6.88
N PRO A 68 0.20 -0.02 -6.45
CA PRO A 68 0.60 -1.26 -5.79
C PRO A 68 1.39 -2.16 -6.75
N THR A 69 2.33 -2.92 -6.21
CA THR A 69 3.00 -3.99 -6.94
C THR A 69 2.03 -5.15 -7.19
N SER A 70 1.18 -5.46 -6.21
CA SER A 70 0.08 -6.44 -6.32
C SER A 70 -1.06 -6.09 -5.35
N GLY A 71 -2.20 -6.77 -5.52
CA GLY A 71 -3.41 -6.52 -4.73
C GLY A 71 -4.27 -5.40 -5.31
N SER A 72 -5.24 -4.93 -4.52
CA SER A 72 -6.19 -3.91 -4.96
C SER A 72 -6.68 -3.03 -3.82
N ILE A 73 -7.05 -1.80 -4.18
CA ILE A 73 -7.72 -0.84 -3.30
C ILE A 73 -9.02 -0.45 -4.01
N ASN A 74 -10.14 -0.60 -3.31
CA ASN A 74 -11.42 -0.03 -3.71
C ASN A 74 -11.73 1.15 -2.78
N PHE A 75 -12.09 2.29 -3.37
CA PHE A 75 -12.56 3.47 -2.66
C PHE A 75 -14.04 3.70 -3.00
N LYS A 76 -14.92 3.71 -1.98
CA LYS A 76 -16.37 3.82 -2.14
C LYS A 76 -16.92 2.84 -3.19
N GLY A 77 -16.48 1.60 -3.12
CA GLY A 77 -16.87 0.52 -4.05
C GLY A 77 -16.24 0.60 -5.45
N GLN A 78 -15.44 1.63 -5.76
CA GLN A 78 -14.77 1.77 -7.05
C GLN A 78 -13.29 1.40 -6.95
N LYS A 79 -12.81 0.57 -7.86
CA LYS A 79 -11.40 0.19 -7.89
C LYS A 79 -10.53 1.40 -8.24
N LEU A 80 -9.50 1.65 -7.42
CA LEU A 80 -8.49 2.64 -7.74
C LEU A 80 -7.56 2.09 -8.83
N SER A 81 -7.42 2.85 -9.91
CA SER A 81 -6.42 2.62 -10.95
C SER A 81 -5.73 3.94 -11.25
N ASN A 82 -4.42 4.00 -11.05
CA ASN A 82 -3.60 5.09 -11.58
C ASN A 82 -2.78 4.56 -12.75
N SER A 83 -2.81 5.30 -13.87
CA SER A 83 -2.22 4.94 -15.17
C SER A 83 -0.73 5.20 -15.20
#